data_AF-A0A4Y8C8F5-F1
#
_entry.id   AF-A0A4Y8C8F5-F1
#
_cell.length_a   1.000
_cell.length_b   1.000
_cell.length_c   1.000
_cell.angle_alpha   90.00
_cell.angle_beta   90.00
_cell.angle_gamma   90.00
#
_symmetry.space_group_name_H-M   'P 1'
#
loop_
_entity.id
_entity.type
_entity.pdbx_description
1 polymer ?
#
loop_
_entity_poly.entity_id
_entity_poly.type
_entity_poly.pdbx_seq_one_letter_code
_entity_poly.pdbx_strand_id
1 'polypeptide(L)'
;GWSPERLKKHTLYWDKFDEVTLEGKDEVAGEYYGLPWPCWSDKHPGSPVLYNTDIEVAKGGMGFRNNFGLEYEGESLLAKNAPLNSPIDTGYPQITKDNIEKVLGITLSAQEKEKMGSTWSYDDSNIIAT
;
A
#
# COMPACT_ATOMS: atom_id res chain seq x y z
N GLY A 1 7.94 -3.79 -6.63
CA GLY A 1 7.26 -4.97 -6.08
C GLY A 1 8.05 -6.21 -6.36
N TRP A 2 7.46 -7.15 -7.10
CA TRP A 2 8.10 -8.40 -7.51
C TRP A 2 9.20 -8.15 -8.53
N SER A 3 10.41 -8.56 -8.19
CA SER A 3 11.52 -8.66 -9.14
C SER A 3 12.07 -10.10 -9.13
N PRO A 4 12.65 -10.58 -10.24
CA PRO A 4 13.29 -11.90 -10.28
C PRO A 4 14.35 -12.07 -9.17
N GLU A 5 15.10 -11.02 -8.86
CA GLU A 5 16.13 -11.01 -7.84
C GLU A 5 15.54 -11.17 -6.44
N ARG A 6 14.45 -10.44 -6.13
CA ARG A 6 13.76 -10.56 -4.83
C ARG A 6 13.13 -11.94 -4.66
N LEU A 7 12.46 -12.46 -5.68
CA LEU A 7 11.86 -13.80 -5.61
C LEU A 7 12.93 -14.88 -5.43
N LYS A 8 14.05 -14.78 -6.16
CA LYS A 8 15.20 -15.68 -5.99
C LYS A 8 15.79 -15.60 -4.58
N LYS A 9 15.93 -14.38 -4.04
CA LYS A 9 16.38 -14.17 -2.66
C LYS A 9 15.45 -14.86 -1.67
N HIS A 10 14.13 -14.71 -1.80
CA HIS A 10 13.18 -15.40 -0.93
C HIS A 10 13.39 -16.93 -1.01
N THR A 11 13.53 -17.50 -2.21
CA THR A 11 13.80 -18.94 -2.40
C THR A 11 15.09 -19.42 -1.72
N LEU A 12 16.15 -18.61 -1.72
CA LEU A 12 17.42 -18.96 -1.07
C LEU A 12 17.34 -18.94 0.46
N TYR A 13 16.40 -18.18 1.03
CA TYR A 13 16.25 -17.95 2.46
C TYR A 13 14.83 -18.30 2.96
N TRP A 14 14.20 -19.31 2.37
CA TRP A 14 12.84 -19.72 2.76
C TRP A 14 12.75 -20.14 4.23
N ASP A 15 13.84 -20.67 4.79
CA ASP A 15 13.99 -21.03 6.20
C ASP A 15 14.01 -19.82 7.15
N LYS A 16 14.13 -18.60 6.63
CA LYS A 16 14.23 -17.35 7.40
C LYS A 16 12.89 -16.62 7.57
N PHE A 17 11.81 -17.17 7.05
CA PHE A 17 10.46 -16.64 7.25
C PHE A 17 9.75 -17.36 8.38
N ASP A 18 8.99 -16.61 9.16
CA ASP A 18 8.13 -17.18 10.19
C ASP A 18 6.94 -17.94 9.56
N GLU A 19 6.68 -19.17 10.01
CA GLU A 19 5.64 -20.02 9.42
C GLU A 19 4.22 -19.48 9.70
N VAL A 20 4.05 -18.62 10.71
CA VAL A 20 2.75 -18.08 11.11
C VAL A 20 2.59 -16.64 10.64
N THR A 21 3.52 -15.75 10.99
CA THR A 21 3.40 -14.33 10.65
C THR A 21 3.85 -14.03 9.21
N LEU A 22 4.59 -14.96 8.59
CA LEU A 22 5.24 -14.78 7.29
C LEU A 22 6.33 -13.70 7.27
N GLU A 23 6.66 -13.10 8.42
CA GLU A 23 7.70 -12.09 8.53
C GLU A 23 9.08 -12.70 8.32
N GLY A 24 9.88 -12.07 7.45
CA GLY A 24 11.26 -12.43 7.23
C GLY A 24 12.18 -11.94 8.35
N LYS A 25 13.23 -12.71 8.60
CA LYS A 25 14.32 -12.41 9.53
C LYS A 25 15.65 -12.40 8.76
N ASP A 26 16.73 -11.94 9.40
CA ASP A 26 18.08 -11.92 8.83
C ASP A 26 18.15 -11.29 7.42
N GLU A 27 18.55 -12.05 6.40
CA GLU A 27 18.73 -11.57 5.03
C GLU A 27 17.43 -11.07 4.39
N VAL A 28 16.28 -11.59 4.82
CA VAL A 28 14.94 -11.21 4.35
C VAL A 28 14.18 -10.37 5.38
N ALA A 29 14.89 -9.80 6.35
CA ALA A 29 14.30 -8.93 7.36
C ALA A 29 13.49 -7.79 6.75
N GLY A 30 12.27 -7.63 7.23
CA GLY A 30 11.35 -6.59 6.77
C GLY A 30 10.65 -6.93 5.45
N GLU A 31 10.75 -8.14 4.91
CA GLU A 31 9.92 -8.63 3.80
C GLU A 31 8.93 -9.69 4.30
N TYR A 32 7.77 -9.83 3.66
CA TYR A 32 6.88 -10.96 3.92
C TYR A 32 7.07 -12.08 2.89
N TYR A 33 6.97 -13.33 3.33
CA TYR A 33 7.15 -14.50 2.48
C TYR A 33 6.29 -14.40 1.20
N GLY A 34 6.91 -14.60 0.04
CA GLY A 34 6.22 -14.54 -1.25
C GLY A 34 5.79 -13.14 -1.72
N LEU A 35 6.12 -12.07 -0.97
CA LEU A 35 5.77 -10.67 -1.30
C LEU A 35 4.27 -10.49 -1.59
N PRO A 36 3.37 -10.86 -0.67
CA PRO A 36 1.93 -10.92 -0.92
C PRO A 36 1.36 -9.57 -1.38
N TRP A 37 0.34 -9.61 -2.22
CA TRP A 37 -0.28 -8.39 -2.74
C TRP A 37 -1.03 -7.63 -1.62
N PRO A 38 -0.97 -6.28 -1.59
CA PRO A 38 -0.17 -5.43 -2.46
C PRO A 38 1.32 -5.42 -2.12
N CYS A 39 2.14 -5.37 -3.17
CA CYS A 39 3.60 -5.19 -3.12
C CYS A 39 3.99 -4.20 -4.23
N TRP A 40 3.80 -2.90 -3.97
CA TRP A 40 3.87 -1.87 -5.02
C TRP A 40 5.31 -1.58 -5.46
N SER A 41 6.20 -1.26 -4.52
CA SER A 41 7.59 -0.89 -4.80
C SER A 41 8.58 -1.98 -4.42
N ASP A 42 9.84 -1.82 -4.81
CA ASP A 42 10.97 -2.64 -4.37
C ASP A 42 11.20 -2.55 -2.84
N LYS A 43 10.71 -1.48 -2.21
CA LYS A 43 10.75 -1.27 -0.76
C LYS A 43 9.53 -1.82 -0.02
N HIS A 44 8.38 -1.89 -0.67
CA HIS A 44 7.17 -2.42 -0.05
C HIS A 44 7.34 -3.93 0.22
N PRO A 45 7.05 -4.41 1.44
CA PRO A 45 7.35 -5.78 1.85
C PRO A 45 6.32 -6.82 1.39
N GLY A 46 5.16 -6.34 0.93
CA GLY A 46 3.97 -7.14 0.71
C GLY A 46 3.00 -6.98 1.90
N SER A 47 1.72 -7.25 1.69
CA SER A 47 0.72 -7.20 2.77
C SER A 47 0.12 -8.59 2.99
N PRO A 48 0.55 -9.34 4.03
CA PRO A 48 0.03 -10.68 4.27
C PRO A 48 -1.40 -10.67 4.79
N VAL A 49 -1.78 -9.61 5.51
CA VAL A 49 -3.12 -9.42 6.08
C VAL A 49 -3.69 -8.12 5.52
N LEU A 50 -4.67 -8.24 4.64
CA LEU A 50 -5.40 -7.08 4.13
C LEU A 50 -6.20 -6.41 5.25
N TYR A 51 -6.31 -5.09 5.19
CA TYR A 51 -7.09 -4.26 6.12
C TYR A 51 -6.57 -4.23 7.57
N ASN A 52 -5.34 -4.66 7.81
CA ASN A 52 -4.68 -4.44 9.11
C ASN A 52 -4.24 -2.98 9.24
N THR A 53 -4.96 -2.21 10.06
CA THR A 53 -4.67 -0.80 10.32
C THR A 53 -3.69 -0.55 11.46
N ASP A 54 -3.30 -1.59 12.20
CA ASP A 54 -2.33 -1.47 13.31
C ASP A 54 -0.89 -1.33 12.80
N ILE A 55 -0.66 -1.61 11.52
CA ILE A 55 0.64 -1.55 10.85
C ILE A 55 0.64 -0.39 9.84
N GLU A 56 1.79 0.26 9.68
CA GLU A 56 2.00 1.29 8.66
C GLU A 56 1.94 0.70 7.26
N VAL A 57 1.46 1.47 6.28
CA VAL A 57 1.40 1.04 4.88
C VAL A 57 2.78 0.62 4.36
N ALA A 58 3.83 1.39 4.65
CA ALA A 58 5.20 1.08 4.23
C ALA A 58 5.73 -0.27 4.80
N LYS A 59 5.10 -0.79 5.86
CA LYS A 59 5.45 -2.06 6.51
C LYS A 59 4.46 -3.19 6.19
N GLY A 60 3.60 -3.03 5.18
CA GLY A 60 2.64 -4.05 4.76
C GLY A 60 1.28 -3.98 5.48
N GLY A 61 1.03 -2.91 6.23
CA GLY A 61 -0.32 -2.57 6.69
C GLY A 61 -1.19 -2.06 5.55
N MET A 62 -2.51 -2.08 5.74
CA MET A 62 -3.44 -1.65 4.70
C MET A 62 -4.76 -1.17 5.29
N GLY A 63 -5.32 -0.12 4.71
CA GLY A 63 -6.66 0.36 5.05
C GLY A 63 -7.72 -0.24 4.12
N PHE A 64 -8.98 -0.20 4.54
CA PHE A 64 -10.08 -0.53 3.63
C PHE A 64 -10.26 0.57 2.59
N ARG A 65 -10.41 0.17 1.32
CA ARG A 65 -10.71 1.07 0.21
C ARG A 65 -12.08 0.72 -0.35
N ASN A 66 -12.98 1.69 -0.31
CA ASN A 66 -14.29 1.51 -0.89
C ASN A 66 -14.25 1.68 -2.42
N ASN A 67 -14.93 0.79 -3.13
CA ASN A 67 -15.07 0.80 -4.59
C ASN A 67 -16.54 0.77 -5.04
N PHE A 68 -17.50 0.86 -4.11
CA PHE A 68 -18.93 0.67 -4.36
C PHE A 68 -19.75 1.97 -4.20
N GLY A 69 -19.12 3.12 -4.46
CA GLY A 69 -19.68 4.44 -4.19
C GLY A 69 -19.07 5.08 -2.95
N LEU A 70 -19.69 6.14 -2.42
CA LEU A 70 -19.22 6.81 -1.19
C LEU A 70 -20.27 6.79 -0.07
N GLU A 71 -21.53 6.53 -0.40
CA GLU A 71 -22.67 6.61 0.49
C GLU A 71 -23.66 5.50 0.15
N TYR A 72 -24.32 4.97 1.17
CA TYR A 72 -25.47 4.08 1.05
C TYR A 72 -26.51 4.45 2.10
N GLU A 73 -27.74 4.74 1.66
CA GLU A 73 -28.87 5.11 2.54
C GLU A 73 -28.59 6.29 3.49
N GLY A 74 -27.82 7.29 3.07
CA GLY A 74 -27.44 8.44 3.90
C GLY A 74 -26.23 8.21 4.80
N GLU A 75 -25.69 6.99 4.85
CA GLU A 75 -24.51 6.63 5.63
C GLU A 75 -23.25 6.59 4.74
N SER A 76 -22.17 7.20 5.23
CA SER A 76 -20.87 7.18 4.55
C SER A 76 -20.29 5.76 4.57
N LEU A 77 -19.88 5.29 3.39
CA LEU A 77 -19.19 4.01 3.22
C LEU A 77 -17.66 4.12 3.30
N LEU A 78 -17.14 5.31 3.63
CA LEU A 78 -15.71 5.49 3.86
C LEU A 78 -15.28 4.84 5.17
N ALA A 79 -14.06 4.30 5.20
CA ALA A 79 -13.49 3.75 6.41
C ALA A 79 -13.46 4.79 7.53
N LYS A 80 -13.67 4.36 8.77
CA LYS A 80 -13.58 5.24 9.96
C LYS A 80 -12.18 5.25 10.58
N ASN A 81 -11.33 4.33 10.14
CA ASN A 81 -9.96 4.13 10.59
C ASN A 81 -9.02 4.13 9.38
N ALA A 82 -7.76 4.45 9.64
CA ALA A 82 -6.67 4.39 8.69
C ALA A 82 -5.49 3.62 9.28
N PRO A 83 -4.58 3.11 8.43
CA PRO A 83 -3.32 2.53 8.88
C PRO A 83 -2.52 3.48 9.75
N LEU A 84 -1.68 2.90 10.61
CA LEU A 84 -0.79 3.67 11.47
C LEU A 84 0.07 4.65 10.65
N ASN A 85 0.21 5.88 11.15
CA ASN A 85 0.97 6.97 10.53
C ASN A 85 0.53 7.32 9.10
N SER A 86 -0.70 6.96 8.70
CA SER A 86 -1.27 7.43 7.44
C SER A 86 -1.48 8.95 7.48
N PRO A 87 -1.18 9.69 6.38
CA PRO A 87 -1.47 11.12 6.28
C PRO A 87 -2.96 11.47 6.41
N ILE A 88 -3.84 10.49 6.15
CA ILE A 88 -5.28 10.60 6.31
C ILE A 88 -5.68 9.63 7.42
N ASP A 89 -6.32 10.14 8.46
CA ASP A 89 -6.74 9.38 9.65
C ASP A 89 -8.07 8.63 9.46
N THR A 90 -8.77 8.89 8.35
CA THR A 90 -10.02 8.22 7.93
C THR A 90 -9.91 7.61 6.53
N GLY A 91 -11.00 6.99 6.07
CA GLY A 91 -11.19 6.62 4.68
C GLY A 91 -11.29 7.84 3.78
N TYR A 92 -10.87 7.68 2.53
CA TYR A 92 -10.86 8.71 1.50
C TYR A 92 -11.49 8.18 0.19
N PRO A 93 -12.08 9.05 -0.64
CA PRO A 93 -12.55 8.67 -1.96
C PRO A 93 -11.37 8.22 -2.83
N GLN A 94 -11.62 7.39 -3.84
CA GLN A 94 -10.56 6.96 -4.77
C GLN A 94 -9.69 8.12 -5.22
N ILE A 95 -8.38 7.98 -5.04
CA ILE A 95 -7.40 8.97 -5.47
C ILE A 95 -7.32 8.94 -7.00
N THR A 96 -7.57 10.11 -7.59
CA THR A 96 -7.44 10.41 -9.02
C THR A 96 -6.44 11.54 -9.20
N LYS A 97 -5.96 11.69 -10.44
CA LYS A 97 -5.09 12.81 -10.82
C LYS A 97 -5.66 14.19 -10.45
N ASP A 98 -6.98 14.32 -10.47
CA ASP A 98 -7.67 15.58 -10.21
C ASP A 98 -7.86 15.89 -8.71
N ASN A 99 -7.90 14.85 -7.85
CA ASN A 99 -8.22 15.03 -6.43
C ASN A 99 -7.05 14.78 -5.47
N ILE A 100 -5.93 14.23 -5.95
CA ILE A 100 -4.81 13.79 -5.10
C ILE A 100 -4.26 14.88 -4.19
N GLU A 101 -4.06 16.10 -4.69
CA GLU A 101 -3.52 17.22 -3.91
C GLU A 101 -4.48 17.60 -2.77
N LYS A 102 -5.79 17.51 -3.04
CA LYS A 102 -6.83 17.78 -2.04
C LYS A 102 -6.95 16.65 -1.02
N VAL A 103 -6.87 15.40 -1.47
CA VAL A 103 -7.05 14.21 -0.61
C VAL A 103 -5.86 14.01 0.30
N LEU A 104 -4.63 14.10 -0.23
CA LEU A 104 -3.40 13.88 0.54
C LEU A 104 -2.85 15.16 1.18
N GLY A 105 -3.38 16.33 0.85
CA GLY A 105 -2.87 17.62 1.36
C GLY A 105 -1.46 17.95 0.87
N ILE A 106 -1.06 17.44 -0.31
CA ILE A 106 0.26 17.63 -0.92
C ILE A 106 0.18 18.56 -2.14
N THR A 107 1.31 19.14 -2.52
CA THR A 107 1.46 19.87 -3.78
C THR A 107 2.43 19.12 -4.68
N LEU A 108 1.95 18.68 -5.85
CA LEU A 108 2.77 17.95 -6.80
C LEU A 108 3.43 18.92 -7.79
N SER A 109 4.69 18.65 -8.12
CA SER A 109 5.41 19.31 -9.20
C SER A 109 4.80 18.95 -10.57
N ALA A 110 5.13 19.75 -11.60
CA ALA A 110 4.68 19.49 -12.97
C ALA A 110 5.12 18.10 -13.48
N GLN A 111 6.33 17.65 -13.10
CA GLN A 111 6.86 16.34 -13.48
C GLN A 111 6.10 15.20 -12.80
N GLU A 112 5.75 15.36 -11.52
CA GLU A 112 4.95 14.38 -10.77
C GLU A 112 3.53 14.27 -11.33
N LYS A 113 2.93 15.41 -11.69
CA LYS A 113 1.62 15.43 -12.36
C LYS A 113 1.66 14.74 -13.72
N GLU A 114 2.76 14.84 -14.47
CA GLU A 114 2.90 14.16 -15.76
C GLU A 114 3.04 12.64 -15.61
N LYS A 115 3.84 12.19 -14.63
CA LYS A 115 4.07 10.76 -14.35
C LYS A 115 2.84 10.05 -13.79
N MET A 116 1.97 10.77 -13.11
CA MET A 116 0.84 10.15 -12.43
C MET A 116 -0.23 9.65 -13.41
N GLY A 117 -0.63 8.39 -13.18
CA GLY A 117 -1.70 7.73 -13.91
C GLY A 117 -3.08 8.37 -13.68
N SER A 118 -4.11 7.88 -14.39
CA SER A 118 -5.47 8.40 -14.26
C SER A 118 -6.06 8.20 -12.86
N THR A 119 -5.73 7.07 -12.23
CA THR A 119 -6.13 6.73 -10.86
C THR A 119 -5.00 6.02 -10.15
N TRP A 120 -4.98 6.08 -8.81
CA TRP A 120 -3.98 5.40 -8.00
C TRP A 120 -3.87 3.89 -8.27
N SER A 121 -4.96 3.22 -8.62
CA SER A 121 -4.95 1.76 -8.89
C SER A 121 -4.07 1.37 -10.08
N TYR A 122 -3.81 2.30 -10.99
CA TYR A 122 -2.97 2.10 -12.18
C TYR A 122 -1.78 3.07 -12.17
N ASP A 123 -1.47 3.65 -11.01
CA ASP A 123 -0.38 4.61 -10.87
C ASP A 123 0.94 3.87 -10.62
N ASP A 124 1.86 3.96 -11.57
CA ASP A 124 3.22 3.42 -11.50
C ASP A 124 4.25 4.49 -11.10
N SER A 125 3.80 5.71 -10.78
CA SER A 125 4.65 6.83 -10.38
C SER A 125 5.39 6.59 -9.06
N ASN A 126 4.86 5.68 -8.21
CA ASN A 126 5.30 5.41 -6.84
C ASN A 126 5.26 6.62 -5.89
N ILE A 127 4.55 7.71 -6.23
CA ILE A 127 4.46 8.91 -5.38
C ILE A 127 3.67 8.62 -4.09
N ILE A 128 2.61 7.82 -4.19
CA ILE A 128 1.68 7.52 -3.08
C ILE A 128 2.12 6.29 -2.27
N ALA A 129 2.85 5.37 -2.92
CA ALA A 129 3.17 4.03 -2.41
C ALA A 129 4.63 3.91 -1.93
N THR A 130 5.14 4.96 -1.26
CA THR A 130 6.54 5.03 -0.77
C THR A 130 6.66 4.75 0.71
#